data_AF-A0A3Q8V1F0-F1
#
_entry.id   AF-A0A3Q8V1F0-F1
#
_cell.length_a   1.000
_cell.length_b   1.000
_cell.length_c   1.000
_cell.angle_alpha   90.00
_cell.angle_beta   90.00
_cell.angle_gamma   90.00
#
_symmetry.space_group_name_H-M   'P 1'
#
loop_
_entity.id
_entity.type
_entity.pdbx_description
1 polymer ?
#
loop_
_entity_poly.entity_id
_entity_poly.type
_entity_poly.pdbx_seq_one_letter_code
_entity_poly.pdbx_strand_id
1 'polypeptide(L)' 'MTQTIVTMPVRIRVGNGPELEIGEVDLDGPDVRPALARFLRAAADYLDPEARERAEHER' A
#
# COMPACT_ATOMS: atom_id res chain seq x y z
N MET A 1 14.72 -23.59 -7.24
CA MET A 1 13.67 -22.58 -7.40
C MET A 1 14.28 -21.24 -7.04
N THR A 2 14.25 -20.26 -7.94
CA THR A 2 14.84 -18.94 -7.69
C THR A 2 13.78 -18.09 -7.02
N GLN A 3 13.91 -17.84 -5.72
CA GLN A 3 13.05 -16.91 -5.00
C GLN A 3 13.52 -15.49 -5.34
N THR A 4 12.64 -14.67 -5.92
CA THR A 4 12.95 -13.27 -6.22
C THR A 4 12.29 -12.43 -5.14
N ILE A 5 13.08 -11.84 -4.26
CA ILE A 5 12.58 -10.90 -3.25
C ILE A 5 12.73 -9.49 -3.82
N VAL A 6 11.63 -8.75 -3.85
CA VAL A 6 11.61 -7.32 -4.20
C VAL A 6 11.46 -6.54 -2.91
N THR A 7 12.54 -5.90 -2.48
CA THR A 7 12.54 -4.96 -1.35
C THR A 7 12.32 -3.55 -1.89
N MET A 8 11.29 -2.86 -1.40
CA MET A 8 11.02 -1.47 -1.78
C MET A 8 10.87 -0.57 -0.55
N PRO A 9 11.51 0.61 -0.52
CA PRO A 9 11.30 1.58 0.53
C PRO A 9 9.93 2.24 0.38
N VAL A 10 9.21 2.36 1.48
CA VAL A 10 7.91 3.04 1.53
C VAL A 10 8.09 4.40 2.17
N ARG A 11 7.67 5.42 1.44
CA ARG A 11 7.67 6.81 1.90
C ARG A 11 6.28 7.40 1.78
N ILE A 12 5.87 8.13 2.80
CA ILE A 12 4.57 8.80 2.86
C ILE A 12 4.75 10.29 3.01
N ARG A 13 3.84 11.04 2.39
CA ARG A 13 3.70 12.47 2.58
C ARG A 13 2.22 12.79 2.73
N VAL A 14 1.86 13.45 3.83
CA VAL A 14 0.48 13.85 4.12
C VAL A 14 0.34 15.33 3.80
N GLY A 15 -0.46 15.65 2.77
CA GLY A 15 -0.61 17.01 2.26
C GLY A 15 0.72 17.63 1.83
N ASN A 16 1.00 18.85 2.32
CA ASN A 16 2.26 19.56 2.09
C ASN A 16 3.29 19.34 3.22
N GLY A 17 3.11 18.30 4.05
CA GLY A 17 4.03 17.96 5.13
C GLY A 17 5.36 17.39 4.64
N PRO A 18 6.30 17.13 5.57
CA PRO A 18 7.56 16.46 5.24
C PRO A 18 7.32 15.02 4.77
N GLU A 19 8.20 14.54 3.90
CA GLU A 19 8.23 13.12 3.52
C GLU A 19 8.83 12.31 4.67
N LEU A 20 8.16 11.21 5.02
CA LEU A 20 8.58 10.30 6.08
C LEU A 20 8.80 8.90 5.49
N GLU A 21 9.95 8.32 5.80
CA GLU A 21 10.24 6.91 5.54
C GLU A 21 9.61 6.08 6.65
N ILE A 22 8.73 5.15 6.27
CA ILE A 22 7.99 4.30 7.20
C ILE A 22 8.51 2.86 7.27
N GLY A 23 9.39 2.48 6.33
CA GLY A 23 10.09 1.20 6.34
C GLY A 23 10.25 0.59 4.96
N GLU A 24 10.56 -0.71 4.95
CA GLU A 24 10.75 -1.50 3.74
C GLU A 24 9.65 -2.57 3.64
N VAL A 25 9.21 -2.86 2.42
CA VAL A 25 8.29 -3.94 2.13
C VAL A 25 8.99 -4.97 1.25
N ASP A 26 9.02 -6.21 1.73
CA ASP A 26 9.52 -7.37 0.99
C ASP A 26 8.37 -8.09 0.29
N LEU A 27 8.48 -8.24 -1.02
CA LEU A 27 7.50 -8.92 -1.86
C LEU A 27 8.12 -10.15 -2.53
N ASP A 28 7.45 -11.30 -2.44
CA ASP A 28 7.91 -12.54 -3.10
C ASP A 28 7.47 -12.58 -4.58
N GLY A 29 8.41 -12.97 -5.45
CA GLY A 29 8.40 -12.93 -6.91
C GLY A 29 7.13 -13.39 -7.64
N PRO A 30 6.50 -14.52 -7.28
CA PRO A 30 5.24 -14.95 -7.92
C PRO A 30 4.03 -14.11 -7.49
N ASP A 31 4.09 -13.43 -6.34
CA ASP A 31 2.97 -12.75 -5.69
C ASP A 31 3.16 -11.22 -5.57
N VAL A 32 4.22 -10.65 -6.16
CA VAL A 32 4.52 -9.20 -6.10
C VAL A 32 3.32 -8.36 -6.52
N ARG A 33 2.68 -8.69 -7.65
CA ARG A 33 1.53 -7.93 -8.15
C ARG A 33 0.32 -7.98 -7.19
N PRO A 34 -0.15 -9.18 -6.76
CA PRO A 34 -1.18 -9.28 -5.73
C PRO A 34 -0.85 -8.54 -4.43
N ALA A 35 0.39 -8.66 -3.95
CA ALA A 35 0.81 -8.06 -2.68
C ALA A 35 0.88 -6.53 -2.78
N LEU A 36 1.39 -5.99 -3.89
CA LEU A 36 1.39 -4.55 -4.15
C LEU A 36 -0.04 -3.98 -4.24
N ALA A 37 -0.95 -4.69 -4.91
CA ALA A 37 -2.35 -4.28 -4.99
C ALA A 37 -3.03 -4.22 -3.61
N ARG A 38 -2.75 -5.20 -2.73
CA ARG A 38 -3.25 -5.19 -1.35
C ARG A 38 -2.68 -4.04 -0.53
N PHE A 39 -1.38 -3.79 -0.65
CA PHE A 39 -0.71 -2.67 0.03
C PHE A 39 -1.34 -1.32 -0.37
N LEU A 40 -1.47 -1.06 -1.67
CA LEU A 40 -2.05 0.18 -2.18
C LEU A 40 -3.52 0.35 -1.74
N ARG A 41 -4.27 -0.74 -1.68
CA ARG A 41 -5.66 -0.70 -1.20
C ARG A 41 -5.74 -0.34 0.29
N ALA A 42 -4.93 -0.99 1.13
CA ALA A 42 -4.89 -0.67 2.55
C ALA A 42 -4.44 0.78 2.80
N ALA A 43 -3.49 1.29 2.01
CA ALA A 43 -3.07 2.69 2.07
C ALA A 43 -4.20 3.65 1.67
N ALA A 44 -4.96 3.33 0.63
CA ALA A 44 -6.12 4.13 0.22
C ALA A 44 -7.21 4.15 1.31
N ASP A 45 -7.52 2.98 1.90
CA ASP A 45 -8.51 2.87 2.99
C ASP A 45 -8.09 3.67 4.23
N TYR A 46 -6.79 3.73 4.53
CA TYR A 46 -6.25 4.54 5.63
C TYR A 46 -6.33 6.04 5.35
N LEU A 47 -6.07 6.46 4.10
CA LEU A 47 -6.03 7.87 3.72
C LEU A 47 -7.43 8.48 3.52
N ASP A 48 -8.43 7.68 3.14
CA ASP A 48 -9.81 8.13 2.93
C ASP A 48 -10.82 7.11 3.51
N PRO A 49 -10.98 7.07 4.85
CA PRO A 49 -11.95 6.17 5.48
C PRO A 49 -13.40 6.50 5.12
N GLU A 50 -13.71 7.75 4.77
CA GLU A 50 -15.07 8.16 4.34
C GLU A 50 -15.40 7.61 2.93
N ALA A 51 -14.42 7.47 2.04
CA ALA A 51 -14.62 6.78 0.77
C ALA A 51 -15.02 5.30 0.95
N ARG A 52 -14.50 4.63 2.00
CA ARG A 52 -14.93 3.27 2.35
C ARG A 52 -16.39 3.23 2.77
N GLU A 53 -16.80 4.14 3.65
CA GLU A 53 -18.20 4.23 4.12
C GLU A 53 -19.17 4.52 2.97
N ARG A 54 -18.83 5.43 2.04
CA ARG A 54 -19.65 5.67 0.84
C ARG A 54 -19.78 4.44 -0.06
N ALA A 55 -18.69 3.72 -0.32
CA ALA A 55 -18.69 2.53 -1.16
C ALA A 55 -19.46 1.35 -0.55
N GLU A 56 -19.57 1.28 0.78
CA GLU A 56 -20.36 0.28 1.50
C GLU A 56 -21.87 0.63 1.51
N HIS A 57 -22.23 1.91 1.52
CA HIS A 57 -23.62 2.37 1.49
C HIS A 57 -24.28 2.35 0.09
N GLU A 58 -23.49 2.30 -0.99
CA GLU A 58 -23.98 2.22 -2.37
C GLU A 58 -24.20 0.78 -2.89
N ARG A 59 -23.91 -0.25 -2.07
CA ARG A 59 -24.12 -1.67 -2.38
C ARG A 59 -25.40 -2.23 -1.76
#